data_AF-A0A0Q9D4Z2-F1
#
_entry.id   AF-A0A0Q9D4Z2-F1
#
_cell.length_a   1.000
_cell.length_b   1.000
_cell.length_c   1.000
_cell.angle_alpha   90.00
_cell.angle_beta   90.00
_cell.angle_gamma   90.00
#
_symmetry.space_group_name_H-M   'P 1'
#
loop_
_entity.id
_entity.type
_entity.pdbx_description
1 polymer ?
#
loop_
_entity_poly.entity_id
_entity_poly.type
_entity_poly.pdbx_seq_one_letter_code
_entity_poly.pdbx_strand_id
1 'polypeptide(L)' 'MHLDHAFRPTTDEIRCAILWALDHDRAALVEHRATAHLSLRSPLRRAADARLVRRWLEASAISSVLTCAMAA' A
#
# COMPACT_ATOMS: atom_id res chain seq x y z
N MET A 1 -15.66 -4.79 16.88
CA MET A 1 -14.39 -4.07 16.67
C MET A 1 -13.33 -5.09 16.37
N HIS A 2 -13.09 -5.41 15.09
CA HIS A 2 -12.00 -6.30 14.71
C HIS A 2 -10.71 -5.51 14.93
N LEU A 3 -9.89 -5.96 15.89
CA LEU A 3 -8.59 -5.36 16.14
C LEU A 3 -7.70 -5.72 14.95
N ASP A 4 -7.62 -4.83 13.97
CA ASP A 4 -6.53 -4.80 13.00
C ASP A 4 -5.24 -4.63 13.81
N HIS A 5 -4.67 -5.75 14.26
CA HIS A 5 -3.40 -5.78 14.97
C HIS A 5 -2.33 -5.22 14.04
N ALA A 6 -2.12 -3.91 14.18
CA ALA A 6 -1.04 -3.09 13.68
C ALA A 6 -0.37 -3.65 12.41
N PHE A 7 -1.08 -3.63 11.28
CA PHE A 7 -0.43 -3.78 9.99
C PHE A 7 0.63 -2.69 9.87
N ARG A 8 1.90 -3.11 9.97
CA ARG A 8 3.07 -2.24 10.00
C ARG A 8 3.99 -2.65 8.86
N PRO A 9 3.84 -2.01 7.70
CA PRO A 9 4.72 -2.29 6.58
C PRO A 9 6.17 -1.95 6.92
N THR A 10 7.06 -2.74 6.36
CA THR A 10 8.49 -2.46 6.30
C THR A 10 8.78 -1.31 5.32
N THR A 11 9.95 -0.67 5.47
CA THR A 11 10.41 0.37 4.54
C THR A 11 10.48 -0.13 3.10
N ASP A 12 10.84 -1.41 2.90
CA ASP A 12 10.97 -2.00 1.57
C ASP A 12 9.59 -2.22 0.94
N GLU A 13 8.60 -2.71 1.70
CA GLU A 13 7.22 -2.82 1.22
C GLU A 13 6.64 -1.44 0.86
N ILE A 14 6.90 -0.42 1.67
CA ILE A 14 6.48 0.96 1.38
C ILE A 14 7.13 1.44 0.07
N ARG A 15 8.42 1.19 -0.13
CA ARG A 15 9.12 1.56 -1.37
C ARG A 15 8.50 0.86 -2.58
N CYS A 16 8.26 -0.44 -2.51
CA CYS A 16 7.62 -1.20 -3.58
C CYS A 16 6.21 -0.67 -3.88
N ALA A 17 5.41 -0.38 -2.86
CA ALA A 17 4.07 0.15 -3.03
C ALA A 17 4.06 1.57 -3.63
N ILE A 18 5.06 2.42 -3.31
CA ILE A 18 5.24 3.73 -3.95
C ILE A 18 5.56 3.55 -5.44
N LEU A 19 6.48 2.64 -5.79
CA LEU A 19 6.85 2.38 -7.18
C LEU A 19 5.65 1.86 -7.98
N TRP A 20 4.91 0.91 -7.42
CA TRP A 20 3.67 0.42 -8.03
C TRP A 20 2.64 1.56 -8.22
N ALA A 21 2.43 2.41 -7.21
CA ALA A 21 1.44 3.48 -7.26
C ALA A 21 1.77 4.59 -8.27
N LEU A 22 3.04 4.80 -8.61
CA LEU A 22 3.44 5.72 -9.68
C LEU A 22 2.80 5.34 -11.02
N ASP A 23 2.70 4.04 -11.29
CA ASP A 23 2.19 3.52 -12.56
C ASP A 23 0.71 3.14 -12.51
N HIS A 24 0.18 2.76 -11.34
CA HIS A 24 -1.15 2.09 -11.24
C HIS A 24 -2.18 2.80 -10.35
N ASP A 25 -1.77 3.55 -9.32
CA ASP A 25 -2.70 4.16 -8.36
C ASP A 25 -2.22 5.56 -7.92
N ARG A 26 -2.43 6.52 -8.83
CA ARG A 26 -2.12 7.94 -8.59
C ARG A 26 -2.87 8.49 -7.37
N ALA A 27 -4.07 8.00 -7.07
CA ALA A 27 -4.86 8.49 -5.94
C ALA A 27 -4.19 8.10 -4.61
N ALA A 28 -3.76 6.84 -4.47
CA ALA A 28 -3.01 6.40 -3.30
C ALA A 28 -1.68 7.16 -3.15
N LEU A 29 -1.00 7.47 -4.27
CA LEU A 29 0.23 8.26 -4.22
C LEU A 29 0.00 9.69 -3.71
N VAL A 30 -1.06 10.37 -4.17
CA VAL A 30 -1.42 11.73 -3.71
C VAL A 30 -1.74 11.72 -2.21
N GLU A 31 -2.52 10.75 -1.74
CA GLU A 31 -2.86 10.59 -0.33
C GLU A 31 -1.60 10.39 0.54
N HIS A 32 -0.69 9.49 0.12
CA HIS A 32 0.58 9.29 0.83
C HIS A 32 1.42 10.58 0.86
N ARG A 33 1.53 11.31 -0.27
CA ARG A 33 2.29 12.57 -0.34
C ARG A 33 1.75 13.65 0.59
N ALA A 34 0.43 13.70 0.83
CA ALA A 34 -0.16 14.64 1.78
C ALA A 34 0.38 14.46 3.21
N THR A 35 0.89 13.27 3.55
CA THR A 35 1.47 12.97 4.88
C THR A 35 3.00 12.83 4.88
N ALA A 36 3.65 12.91 3.71
CA ALA A 36 5.09 12.65 3.58
C ALA A 36 5.99 13.66 4.32
N HIS A 37 5.47 14.87 4.55
CA HIS A 37 6.16 15.92 5.31
C HIS A 37 6.17 15.64 6.83
N LEU A 38 5.37 14.69 7.31
CA LEU A 38 5.31 14.33 8.71
C LEU A 38 6.47 13.40 9.11
N SER A 39 6.81 13.41 10.39
CA SER A 39 7.78 12.47 10.97
C SER A 39 7.40 11.01 10.70
N LEU A 40 8.39 10.14 10.53
CA LEU A 40 8.22 8.68 10.39
C LEU A 40 7.49 8.03 11.58
N ARG A 41 7.48 8.68 12.74
CA ARG A 41 6.75 8.20 13.92
C ARG A 41 5.31 8.71 13.98
N SER A 42 4.92 9.60 13.06
CA SER A 42 3.56 10.14 12.99
C SER A 42 2.54 9.02 12.78
N PRO A 43 1.50 8.90 13.63
CA PRO A 43 0.42 7.95 13.44
C PRO A 43 -0.29 8.14 12.08
N LEU A 44 -0.42 9.39 11.63
CA LEU A 44 -1.05 9.72 10.34
C LEU A 44 -0.23 9.19 9.17
N ARG A 45 1.09 9.37 9.21
CA ARG A 45 1.99 8.86 8.17
C ARG A 45 1.97 7.34 8.14
N ARG A 46 2.09 6.69 9.31
CA ARG A 46 2.03 5.22 9.40
C ARG A 46 0.72 4.64 8.88
N ALA A 47 -0.40 5.32 9.14
CA ALA A 47 -1.69 4.91 8.62
C ALA A 47 -1.78 5.07 7.08
N ALA A 48 -1.18 6.12 6.53
CA ALA A 48 -1.08 6.30 5.07
C ALA A 48 -0.18 5.23 4.43
N ASP A 49 0.99 4.95 5.03
CA ASP A 49 1.91 3.89 4.60
C ASP A 49 1.20 2.53 4.57
N ALA A 50 0.48 2.18 5.65
CA ALA A 50 -0.33 0.97 5.76
C ALA A 50 -1.39 0.86 4.67
N ARG A 51 -2.13 1.94 4.38
CA ARG A 51 -3.14 1.94 3.32
C ARG A 51 -2.53 1.76 1.94
N LEU A 52 -1.41 2.44 1.66
CA LEU A 52 -0.70 2.35 0.39
C LEU A 52 -0.24 0.91 0.12
N VAL A 53 0.41 0.28 1.10
CA VAL A 53 0.91 -1.09 0.98
C VAL A 53 -0.24 -2.08 0.84
N ARG A 54 -1.33 -1.92 1.60
CA ARG A 54 -2.49 -2.80 1.48
C ARG A 54 -3.10 -2.77 0.07
N ARG A 55 -3.28 -1.58 -0.52
CA ARG A 55 -3.79 -1.45 -1.90
C ARG A 55 -2.89 -2.14 -2.92
N TRP A 56 -1.58 -1.98 -2.76
CA TRP A 56 -0.61 -2.67 -3.62
C TRP A 56 -0.75 -4.19 -3.49
N LEU A 57 -0.81 -4.73 -2.27
CA LEU A 57 -0.94 -6.17 -2.03
C LEU A 57 -2.27 -6.72 -2.57
N GLU A 58 -3.38 -6.00 -2.38
CA GLU A 58 -4.68 -6.36 -2.93
C GLU A 58 -4.66 -6.42 -4.46
N ALA A 59 -4.07 -5.41 -5.12
CA ALA A 59 -3.93 -5.38 -6.57
C ALA A 59 -3.01 -6.50 -7.10
N SER A 60 -1.90 -6.76 -6.42
CA SER A 60 -0.98 -7.85 -6.77
C SER A 60 -1.59 -9.24 -6.55
N ALA A 61 -2.40 -9.42 -5.51
CA ALA A 61 -3.12 -10.67 -5.28
C ALA A 61 -4.15 -10.93 -6.38
N ILE A 62 -4.90 -9.90 -6.79
CA ILE A 62 -5.86 -10.00 -7.91
C ILE A 62 -5.14 -10.32 -9.22
N SER A 63 -4.00 -9.68 -9.50
CA SER A 63 -3.20 -9.98 -10.69
C SER A 63 -2.73 -11.44 -10.72
N SER A 64 -2.35 -12.00 -9.57
CA SER A 64 -1.95 -13.41 -9.45
C SER A 64 -3.13 -14.36 -9.71
N VAL A 65 -4.30 -14.08 -9.15
CA VAL A 65 -5.51 -14.90 -9.31
C VAL A 65 -6.03 -14.88 -10.75
N LEU A 66 -6.06 -13.71 -11.40
CA LEU A 66 -6.47 -13.59 -12.80
C LEU A 66 -5.53 -14.35 -13.75
N THR A 67 -4.23 -14.35 -13.47
CA THR A 67 -3.25 -15.11 -14.26
C THR A 67 -3.49 -16.61 -14.15
N CYS A 68 -3.78 -17.14 -12.97
CA CYS A 68 -4.14 -18.55 -12.79
C CYS A 68 -5.47 -18.92 -13.46
N ALA A 69 -6.47 -18.03 -13.41
CA ALA A 69 -7.81 -18.29 -13.96
C ALA A 69 -7.84 -18.34 -15.50
N MET A 70 -6.96 -17.61 -16.21
CA MET A 70 -6.89 -17.66 -17.67
C MET A 70 -5.99 -18.78 -18.22
N ALA A 71 -5.23 -19.46 -17.36
CA ALA A 71 -4.34 -20.56 -17.75
C ALA A 71 -4.99 -21.95 -17.69
N ALA A 72 -6.29 -22.02 -17.38
CA ALA A 72 -7.11 -23.24 -17.31
C ALA A 72 -8.08 -23.33 -18.48
#